data_AF-A0A6A5RNA8-F1
#
_entry.id   AF-A0A6A5RNA8-F1
#
_cell.length_a   1.000
_cell.length_b   1.000
_cell.length_c   1.000
_cell.angle_alpha   90.00
_cell.angle_beta   90.00
_cell.angle_gamma   90.00
#
_symmetry.space_group_name_H-M   'P 1'
#
loop_
_entity.id
_entity.type
_entity.pdbx_description
1 polymer ?
#
loop_
_entity_poly.entity_id
_entity_poly.type
_entity_poly.pdbx_seq_one_letter_code
_entity_poly.pdbx_strand_id
1 'polypeptide(L)'
;MKPLFYTSILLAAASAFPTGLKGRQANGTAPAVPTTTVRIRLNPAKIRDTGDTDYTTWTVAEGATSRLTTNDTGLSFTLSAATGKLSGNWNKAVYSRIIPSLGERVIGEGISTIADSGDNVGGVAINLSISGLPTGKHSILAWHNGWDALTSAASISVTVNGKEAAANVQQTIRVDNIWEAASSYISFTATQGEAVEIVYTPDKAGDGRAFLNGFEIDSPSLENQISFPAPVHRDERIVPIENSTDVSASWRAAKVDGAAYNVYLGTSPTVLKSVATGLKEPSTVLNDVNAQATYYWRIDVVSGNGTYAGRIFTFRVAQLAFPDAEGYGRFARGGRGGKVLHVTTLEDSSEEGTLRHALTVATGPRIIVFDVGGVITTKSRISVSGQYVTLAGQTAPGKGVVIQGFPLGLTGATDTIMRHIRVRPGTVSNQTIDGMGMQGSNFAIFDRCSMGWTIDEAFSSRSASNITFQRNMISEPLNVAGHKNYPAGTAHGFAASIGGEVGSFHHNLIAHAEGRSWSMAGGVDSNAAFSGKLDIRNNVVYNFGTRV
;
A
#
# COMPACT_ATOMS: atom_id res chain seq x y z
N MET A 1 56.62 -0.49 13.26
CA MET A 1 56.62 -1.78 12.53
C MET A 1 55.97 -2.84 13.42
N LYS A 2 54.65 -3.02 13.30
CA LYS A 2 53.79 -4.13 13.76
C LYS A 2 52.49 -4.01 12.94
N PRO A 3 52.03 -5.02 12.19
CA PRO A 3 50.92 -4.86 11.26
C PRO A 3 49.58 -4.96 11.99
N LEU A 4 48.66 -4.04 11.71
CA LEU A 4 47.26 -4.18 12.08
C LEU A 4 46.58 -5.12 11.07
N PHE A 5 45.92 -6.14 11.61
CA PHE A 5 45.11 -7.11 10.89
C PHE A 5 43.95 -6.42 10.18
N TYR A 6 43.87 -6.57 8.87
CA TYR A 6 42.67 -6.34 8.09
C TYR A 6 41.70 -7.49 8.34
N THR A 7 40.60 -7.22 9.05
CA THR A 7 39.48 -8.17 9.14
C THR A 7 38.62 -7.97 7.90
N SER A 8 38.77 -8.86 6.92
CA SER A 8 37.87 -8.96 5.76
C SER A 8 36.48 -9.35 6.25
N ILE A 9 35.52 -8.43 6.16
CA ILE A 9 34.09 -8.75 6.31
C ILE A 9 33.67 -9.41 5.00
N LEU A 10 33.66 -10.74 4.95
CA LEU A 10 33.00 -11.49 3.89
C LEU A 10 31.49 -11.29 4.01
N LEU A 11 30.90 -10.62 3.00
CA LEU A 11 29.48 -10.78 2.70
C LEU A 11 29.28 -12.21 2.16
N ALA A 12 28.95 -13.15 3.03
CA ALA A 12 28.42 -14.44 2.61
C ALA A 12 26.94 -14.26 2.23
N ALA A 13 26.67 -13.99 0.95
CA ALA A 13 25.35 -14.21 0.37
C ALA A 13 25.14 -15.71 0.17
N ALA A 14 24.74 -16.41 1.23
CA ALA A 14 24.26 -17.77 1.11
C ALA A 14 22.85 -17.74 0.51
N SER A 15 22.74 -18.02 -0.78
CA SER A 15 21.48 -18.35 -1.45
C SER A 15 21.03 -19.75 -1.01
N ALA A 16 20.41 -19.83 0.17
CA ALA A 16 19.65 -21.02 0.54
C ALA A 16 18.35 -21.01 -0.27
N PHE A 17 18.22 -21.94 -1.22
CA PHE A 17 16.92 -22.26 -1.82
C PHE A 17 15.95 -22.63 -0.69
N PRO A 18 14.69 -22.16 -0.71
CA PRO A 18 13.72 -22.52 0.32
C PRO A 18 13.54 -24.03 0.33
N THR A 19 13.96 -24.67 1.42
CA THR A 19 13.63 -26.07 1.71
C THR A 19 12.11 -26.14 1.85
N GLY A 20 11.47 -26.97 1.02
CA GLY A 20 10.00 -27.09 1.01
C GLY A 20 9.41 -27.36 2.39
N LEU A 21 8.21 -26.85 2.61
CA LEU A 21 7.37 -27.06 3.81
C LEU A 21 7.44 -28.54 4.24
N LYS A 22 7.97 -28.85 5.42
CA LYS A 22 8.20 -30.22 5.89
C LYS A 22 7.38 -30.50 7.15
N GLY A 23 6.26 -31.19 6.95
CA GLY A 23 5.57 -31.91 8.03
C GLY A 23 4.08 -31.56 8.10
N ARG A 24 3.23 -32.60 8.01
CA ARG A 24 1.75 -32.55 8.09
C ARG A 24 0.98 -31.88 6.95
N GLN A 25 1.50 -31.88 5.72
CA GLN A 25 0.67 -31.54 4.56
C GLN A 25 -0.07 -32.78 4.05
N ALA A 26 -1.40 -32.69 3.93
CA ALA A 26 -2.11 -33.57 3.02
C ALA A 26 -1.57 -33.27 1.61
N ASN A 27 -1.14 -34.28 0.86
CA ASN A 27 -0.56 -34.12 -0.49
C ASN A 27 -1.54 -33.55 -1.55
N GLY A 28 -2.71 -33.06 -1.14
CA GLY A 28 -3.72 -32.47 -2.01
C GLY A 28 -3.33 -31.06 -2.45
N THR A 29 -3.31 -30.84 -3.75
CA THR A 29 -3.27 -29.49 -4.33
C THR A 29 -4.62 -28.81 -4.19
N ALA A 30 -4.60 -27.49 -4.03
CA ALA A 30 -5.82 -26.72 -3.98
C ALA A 30 -6.63 -26.89 -5.28
N PRO A 31 -7.96 -27.10 -5.22
CA PRO A 31 -8.80 -27.15 -6.42
C PRO A 31 -8.60 -25.92 -7.30
N ALA A 32 -8.69 -26.11 -8.62
CA ALA A 32 -8.64 -25.00 -9.56
C ALA A 32 -9.83 -24.06 -9.35
N VAL A 33 -9.60 -22.75 -9.48
CA VAL A 33 -10.65 -21.74 -9.52
C VAL A 33 -11.21 -21.71 -10.95
N PRO A 34 -12.52 -21.47 -11.16
CA PRO A 34 -13.07 -21.34 -12.51
C PRO A 34 -12.29 -20.36 -13.37
N THR A 35 -12.03 -20.72 -14.63
CA THR A 35 -11.28 -19.87 -15.58
C THR A 35 -12.08 -18.65 -16.04
N THR A 36 -13.38 -18.64 -15.79
CA THR A 36 -14.28 -17.52 -16.08
C THR A 36 -14.29 -16.45 -14.99
N THR A 37 -13.60 -16.67 -13.86
CA THR A 37 -13.59 -15.69 -12.77
C THR A 37 -12.88 -14.40 -13.20
N VAL A 38 -13.65 -13.32 -13.24
CA VAL A 38 -13.15 -11.96 -13.57
C VAL A 38 -13.50 -11.04 -12.43
N ARG A 39 -12.56 -10.17 -12.04
CA ARG A 39 -12.74 -9.15 -11.00
C ARG A 39 -12.53 -7.77 -11.58
N ILE A 40 -13.53 -6.91 -11.49
CA ILE A 40 -13.53 -5.56 -12.06
C ILE A 40 -13.75 -4.53 -10.95
N ARG A 41 -12.91 -3.50 -10.95
CA ARG A 41 -13.12 -2.27 -10.18
C ARG A 41 -13.49 -1.15 -11.14
N LEU A 42 -14.52 -0.37 -10.81
CA LEU A 42 -14.89 0.83 -11.58
C LEU A 42 -14.16 2.05 -11.03
N ASN A 43 -13.26 2.61 -11.83
CA ASN A 43 -12.49 3.81 -11.49
C ASN A 43 -12.96 4.99 -12.36
N PRO A 44 -13.54 6.05 -11.78
CA PRO A 44 -13.89 7.25 -12.53
C PRO A 44 -12.64 7.94 -13.08
N ALA A 45 -12.64 8.35 -14.36
CA ALA A 45 -11.45 8.87 -15.05
C ALA A 45 -10.81 10.11 -14.40
N LYS A 46 -11.57 10.88 -13.60
CA LYS A 46 -11.05 12.04 -12.85
C LYS A 46 -10.29 11.66 -11.58
N ILE A 47 -10.27 10.38 -11.22
CA ILE A 47 -9.64 9.85 -10.01
C ILE A 47 -8.39 9.09 -10.44
N ARG A 48 -7.26 9.42 -9.83
CA ARG A 48 -5.99 8.77 -10.13
C ARG A 48 -6.10 7.26 -9.92
N ASP A 49 -5.66 6.46 -10.89
CA ASP A 49 -5.49 5.04 -10.64
C ASP A 49 -4.32 4.83 -9.67
N THR A 50 -4.57 4.04 -8.64
CA THR A 50 -3.63 3.71 -7.59
C THR A 50 -2.78 2.47 -7.90
N GLY A 51 -2.95 1.88 -9.10
CA GLY A 51 -2.15 0.77 -9.61
C GLY A 51 -2.40 -0.54 -8.87
N ASP A 52 -3.62 -0.74 -8.35
CA ASP A 52 -4.00 -2.00 -7.72
C ASP A 52 -4.12 -3.10 -8.78
N THR A 53 -3.54 -4.26 -8.50
CA THR A 53 -3.46 -5.41 -9.40
C THR A 53 -4.38 -6.56 -8.97
N ASP A 54 -5.07 -6.46 -7.83
CA ASP A 54 -6.00 -7.50 -7.38
C ASP A 54 -7.32 -7.50 -8.16
N TYR A 55 -7.60 -6.40 -8.88
CA TYR A 55 -8.74 -6.19 -9.75
C TYR A 55 -8.30 -5.62 -11.10
N THR A 56 -8.95 -6.02 -12.18
CA THR A 56 -8.86 -5.29 -13.44
C THR A 56 -9.54 -3.93 -13.27
N THR A 57 -8.80 -2.86 -13.55
CA THR A 57 -9.34 -1.50 -13.42
C THR A 57 -10.05 -1.09 -14.71
N TRP A 58 -11.34 -0.77 -14.60
CA TRP A 58 -12.12 -0.15 -15.66
C TRP A 58 -12.16 1.36 -15.43
N THR A 59 -11.36 2.11 -16.19
CA THR A 59 -11.44 3.57 -16.19
C THR A 59 -12.67 4.03 -16.95
N VAL A 60 -13.63 4.65 -16.26
CA VAL A 60 -14.91 5.12 -16.81
C VAL A 60 -14.88 6.63 -16.92
N ALA A 61 -14.86 7.13 -18.17
CA ALA A 61 -15.02 8.55 -18.45
C ALA A 61 -16.46 9.00 -18.24
N GLU A 62 -16.66 10.29 -17.98
CA GLU A 62 -18.00 10.85 -17.94
C GLU A 62 -18.63 10.79 -19.33
N GLY A 63 -19.83 10.20 -19.42
CA GLY A 63 -20.51 10.02 -20.70
C GLY A 63 -21.67 9.03 -20.60
N ALA A 64 -22.47 8.89 -21.67
CA ALA A 64 -23.64 8.01 -21.66
C ALA A 64 -23.27 6.52 -21.54
N THR A 65 -22.11 6.12 -22.07
CA THR A 65 -21.65 4.74 -22.08
C THR A 65 -20.13 4.64 -21.95
N SER A 66 -19.66 3.51 -21.43
CA SER A 66 -18.25 3.10 -21.38
C SER A 66 -18.14 1.61 -21.72
N ARG A 67 -16.99 1.18 -22.24
CA ARG A 67 -16.73 -0.24 -22.58
C ARG A 67 -15.37 -0.67 -22.06
N LEU A 68 -15.28 -1.92 -21.59
CA LEU A 68 -14.03 -2.61 -21.27
C LEU A 68 -14.02 -3.97 -21.96
N THR A 69 -12.87 -4.39 -22.47
CA THR A 69 -12.63 -5.77 -22.90
C THR A 69 -11.45 -6.30 -22.12
N THR A 70 -11.63 -7.45 -21.46
CA THR A 70 -10.58 -8.07 -20.64
C THR A 70 -9.72 -8.98 -21.51
N ASN A 71 -8.42 -8.74 -21.53
CA ASN A 71 -7.51 -9.49 -22.39
C ASN A 71 -7.42 -10.97 -22.00
N ASP A 72 -7.53 -11.29 -20.71
CA ASP A 72 -7.26 -12.64 -20.19
C ASP A 72 -8.43 -13.61 -20.38
N THR A 73 -9.66 -13.12 -20.50
CA THR A 73 -10.86 -13.97 -20.66
C THR A 73 -11.62 -13.75 -21.96
N GLY A 74 -11.33 -12.64 -22.67
CA GLY A 74 -12.08 -12.24 -23.87
C GLY A 74 -13.48 -11.67 -23.57
N LEU A 75 -13.88 -11.54 -22.29
CA LEU A 75 -15.15 -10.93 -21.92
C LEU A 75 -15.16 -9.43 -22.23
N SER A 76 -16.28 -8.97 -22.77
CA SER A 76 -16.59 -7.56 -23.01
C SER A 76 -17.70 -7.08 -22.06
N PHE A 77 -17.49 -5.92 -21.47
CA PHE A 77 -18.44 -5.26 -20.58
C PHE A 77 -18.79 -3.88 -21.16
N THR A 78 -20.09 -3.55 -21.20
CA THR A 78 -20.57 -2.20 -21.53
C THR A 78 -21.39 -1.67 -20.37
N LEU A 79 -21.02 -0.50 -19.87
CA LEU A 79 -21.75 0.22 -18.84
C LEU A 79 -22.49 1.39 -19.50
N SER A 80 -23.74 1.65 -19.12
CA SER A 80 -24.48 2.83 -19.60
C SER A 80 -25.46 3.37 -18.57
N ALA A 81 -25.70 4.68 -18.61
CA ALA A 81 -26.80 5.29 -17.87
C ALA A 81 -28.10 5.15 -18.68
N ALA A 82 -29.21 4.83 -18.01
CA ALA A 82 -30.53 4.76 -18.68
C ALA A 82 -30.95 6.12 -19.28
N THR A 83 -30.60 7.21 -18.58
CA THR A 83 -30.70 8.60 -19.05
C THR A 83 -29.52 9.41 -18.50
N GLY A 84 -29.16 10.54 -19.14
CA GLY A 84 -28.03 11.36 -18.72
C GLY A 84 -26.67 10.68 -18.94
N LYS A 85 -25.76 10.82 -17.97
CA LYS A 85 -24.36 10.35 -18.07
C LYS A 85 -23.95 9.52 -16.86
N LEU A 86 -23.04 8.58 -17.10
CA LEU A 86 -22.21 7.97 -16.07
C LEU A 86 -21.26 9.04 -15.51
N SER A 87 -21.14 9.11 -14.19
CA SER A 87 -20.11 9.88 -13.50
C SER A 87 -19.76 9.15 -12.20
N GLY A 88 -18.71 9.57 -11.52
CA GLY A 88 -18.28 8.90 -10.30
C GLY A 88 -17.54 9.82 -9.36
N ASN A 89 -17.22 9.33 -8.17
CA ASN A 89 -16.40 10.04 -7.21
C ASN A 89 -15.72 9.04 -6.26
N TRP A 90 -14.98 9.55 -5.27
CA TRP A 90 -14.36 8.72 -4.24
C TRP A 90 -14.65 9.24 -2.83
N ASN A 91 -14.60 8.32 -1.88
CA ASN A 91 -14.44 8.65 -0.48
C ASN A 91 -12.94 8.89 -0.23
N LYS A 92 -12.56 10.15 0.03
CA LYS A 92 -11.16 10.52 0.29
C LYS A 92 -10.51 9.70 1.40
N ALA A 93 -11.21 9.48 2.52
CA ALA A 93 -10.67 8.77 3.67
C ALA A 93 -10.32 7.32 3.35
N VAL A 94 -11.19 6.61 2.63
CA VAL A 94 -10.95 5.21 2.23
C VAL A 94 -9.90 5.14 1.14
N TYR A 95 -10.01 5.99 0.12
CA TYR A 95 -9.11 6.01 -1.03
C TYR A 95 -7.66 6.39 -0.67
N SER A 96 -7.45 7.32 0.27
CA SER A 96 -6.12 7.80 0.64
C SER A 96 -5.43 6.99 1.75
N ARG A 97 -6.13 6.02 2.36
CA ARG A 97 -5.50 5.14 3.37
C ARG A 97 -4.49 4.23 2.71
N ILE A 98 -3.43 3.93 3.45
CA ILE A 98 -2.51 2.86 3.09
C ILE A 98 -3.15 1.55 3.54
N ILE A 99 -4.10 1.06 2.74
CA ILE A 99 -4.80 -0.19 3.03
C ILE A 99 -3.96 -1.35 2.47
N PRO A 100 -3.62 -2.36 3.29
CA PRO A 100 -3.07 -3.62 2.80
C PRO A 100 -4.17 -4.31 1.98
N SER A 101 -4.05 -4.20 0.67
CA SER A 101 -5.13 -4.16 -0.32
C SER A 101 -5.76 -5.51 -0.62
N LEU A 102 -7.00 -5.76 -0.18
CA LEU A 102 -7.88 -6.70 -0.87
C LEU A 102 -9.22 -6.04 -1.16
N GLY A 103 -9.28 -5.29 -2.25
CA GLY A 103 -10.53 -4.76 -2.76
C GLY A 103 -11.14 -3.63 -1.93
N GLU A 104 -10.56 -3.19 -0.81
CA GLU A 104 -11.05 -1.99 -0.11
C GLU A 104 -10.96 -0.74 -0.99
N ARG A 105 -10.07 -0.74 -1.99
CA ARG A 105 -10.07 0.28 -3.05
C ARG A 105 -11.23 0.16 -4.02
N VAL A 106 -11.88 -1.00 -4.14
CA VAL A 106 -13.12 -1.17 -4.93
C VAL A 106 -14.21 -0.32 -4.33
N ILE A 107 -14.45 -0.43 -3.02
CA ILE A 107 -15.59 0.22 -2.35
C ILE A 107 -15.36 1.70 -2.03
N GLY A 108 -14.12 2.20 -2.18
CA GLY A 108 -13.74 3.58 -1.89
C GLY A 108 -14.03 4.55 -3.03
N GLU A 109 -14.34 4.04 -4.21
CA GLU A 109 -14.70 4.78 -5.42
C GLU A 109 -15.81 4.05 -6.17
N GLY A 110 -16.42 4.69 -7.17
CA GLY A 110 -17.41 4.01 -7.99
C GLY A 110 -18.11 4.92 -8.98
N ILE A 111 -19.10 4.35 -9.66
CA ILE A 111 -19.90 4.99 -10.71
C ILE A 111 -21.36 5.08 -10.27
N SER A 112 -21.96 6.21 -10.63
CA SER A 112 -23.36 6.57 -10.48
C SER A 112 -23.77 7.36 -11.73
N THR A 113 -25.00 7.87 -11.75
CA THR A 113 -25.54 8.68 -12.83
C THR A 113 -25.71 10.15 -12.43
N ILE A 114 -25.56 11.03 -13.42
CA ILE A 114 -25.83 12.47 -13.34
C ILE A 114 -26.69 12.91 -14.54
N ALA A 115 -27.38 14.04 -14.42
CA ALA A 115 -28.03 14.70 -15.54
C ALA A 115 -27.00 15.26 -16.53
N ASP A 116 -27.46 15.61 -17.73
CA ASP A 116 -26.62 16.31 -18.71
C ASP A 116 -26.14 17.68 -18.20
N SER A 117 -26.87 18.30 -17.25
CA SER A 117 -26.48 19.54 -16.56
C SER A 117 -25.30 19.36 -15.60
N GLY A 118 -24.92 18.13 -15.26
CA GLY A 118 -23.90 17.82 -14.26
C GLY A 118 -24.45 17.53 -12.86
N ASP A 119 -25.74 17.76 -12.63
CA ASP A 119 -26.36 17.55 -11.32
C ASP A 119 -26.61 16.07 -11.03
N ASN A 120 -26.52 15.70 -9.75
CA ASN A 120 -26.97 14.38 -9.31
C ASN A 120 -28.46 14.20 -9.65
N VAL A 121 -28.81 13.09 -10.30
CA VAL A 121 -30.20 12.72 -10.56
C VAL A 121 -30.50 11.37 -9.92
N GLY A 122 -31.50 11.37 -9.05
CA GLY A 122 -32.05 10.15 -8.49
C GLY A 122 -32.97 9.43 -9.47
N GLY A 123 -33.18 8.13 -9.27
CA GLY A 123 -34.10 7.30 -10.05
C GLY A 123 -33.58 6.89 -11.43
N VAL A 124 -32.30 7.10 -11.74
CA VAL A 124 -31.69 6.69 -13.01
C VAL A 124 -30.95 5.37 -12.81
N ALA A 125 -31.27 4.39 -13.67
CA ALA A 125 -30.67 3.07 -13.63
C ALA A 125 -29.28 3.03 -14.30
N ILE A 126 -28.44 2.11 -13.82
CA ILE A 126 -27.17 1.75 -14.44
C ILE A 126 -27.35 0.38 -15.12
N ASN A 127 -27.03 0.31 -16.41
CA ASN A 127 -27.08 -0.93 -17.18
C ASN A 127 -25.66 -1.46 -17.38
N LEU A 128 -25.47 -2.75 -17.14
CA LEU A 128 -24.26 -3.51 -17.40
C LEU A 128 -24.59 -4.65 -18.39
N SER A 129 -24.05 -4.53 -19.61
CA SER A 129 -24.10 -5.57 -20.63
C SER A 129 -22.82 -6.40 -20.58
N ILE A 130 -22.95 -7.72 -20.57
CA ILE A 130 -21.83 -8.68 -20.54
C ILE A 130 -21.90 -9.54 -21.80
N SER A 131 -20.83 -9.55 -22.59
CA SER A 131 -20.73 -10.35 -23.81
C SER A 131 -19.50 -11.27 -23.78
N GLY A 132 -19.61 -12.42 -24.44
CA GLY A 132 -18.54 -13.40 -24.55
C GLY A 132 -18.56 -14.50 -23.49
N LEU A 133 -19.60 -14.54 -22.64
CA LEU A 133 -19.78 -15.64 -21.70
C LEU A 133 -20.05 -16.97 -22.45
N PRO A 134 -19.44 -18.09 -22.04
CA PRO A 134 -19.81 -19.41 -22.53
C PRO A 134 -21.28 -19.73 -22.23
N THR A 135 -21.87 -20.68 -22.97
CA THR A 135 -23.19 -21.20 -22.61
C THR A 135 -23.12 -21.91 -21.26
N GLY A 136 -23.96 -21.52 -20.30
CA GLY A 136 -23.96 -22.15 -18.98
C GLY A 136 -24.50 -21.26 -17.88
N LYS A 137 -24.42 -21.78 -16.64
CA LYS A 137 -24.76 -21.03 -15.43
C LYS A 137 -23.59 -20.15 -15.04
N HIS A 138 -23.89 -18.89 -14.77
CA HIS A 138 -22.95 -17.90 -14.30
C HIS A 138 -23.52 -17.14 -13.11
N SER A 139 -22.65 -16.40 -12.45
CA SER A 139 -23.05 -15.49 -11.38
C SER A 139 -22.30 -14.16 -11.44
N ILE A 140 -22.91 -13.13 -10.86
CA ILE A 140 -22.27 -11.84 -10.59
C ILE A 140 -22.41 -11.49 -9.11
N LEU A 141 -21.29 -11.09 -8.50
CA LEU A 141 -21.24 -10.43 -7.20
C LEU A 141 -20.90 -8.96 -7.44
N ALA A 142 -21.78 -8.01 -7.11
CA ALA A 142 -21.55 -6.58 -7.30
C ALA A 142 -21.64 -5.81 -5.97
N TRP A 143 -20.81 -4.79 -5.79
CA TRP A 143 -20.82 -3.92 -4.58
C TRP A 143 -21.55 -2.61 -4.81
N HIS A 144 -22.25 -2.16 -3.75
CA HIS A 144 -23.11 -0.99 -3.72
C HIS A 144 -22.86 -0.13 -2.48
N ASN A 145 -21.91 0.80 -2.58
CA ASN A 145 -21.43 1.63 -1.49
C ASN A 145 -21.31 3.09 -1.93
N GLY A 146 -22.12 3.95 -1.32
CA GLY A 146 -22.08 5.40 -1.53
C GLY A 146 -20.83 6.02 -0.93
N TRP A 147 -20.12 6.83 -1.71
CA TRP A 147 -18.90 7.52 -1.29
C TRP A 147 -19.16 8.86 -0.56
N ASP A 148 -20.33 9.46 -0.78
CA ASP A 148 -20.74 10.73 -0.18
C ASP A 148 -21.16 10.55 1.30
N ALA A 149 -21.18 11.63 2.07
CA ALA A 149 -21.61 11.62 3.48
C ALA A 149 -23.14 11.63 3.56
N LEU A 150 -23.78 10.61 3.01
CA LEU A 150 -25.25 10.55 2.91
C LEU A 150 -25.88 10.19 4.26
N THR A 151 -27.07 10.74 4.54
CA THR A 151 -27.88 10.32 5.69
C THR A 151 -28.57 8.98 5.44
N SER A 152 -28.95 8.72 4.19
CA SER A 152 -29.50 7.46 3.71
C SER A 152 -29.19 7.29 2.22
N ALA A 153 -29.20 6.04 1.75
CA ALA A 153 -29.03 5.70 0.34
C ALA A 153 -30.31 5.04 -0.18
N ALA A 154 -30.54 5.15 -1.49
CA ALA A 154 -31.61 4.41 -2.15
C ALA A 154 -31.41 2.90 -1.99
N SER A 155 -32.50 2.12 -1.97
CA SER A 155 -32.39 0.69 -2.27
C SER A 155 -32.35 0.49 -3.79
N ILE A 156 -31.83 -0.64 -4.26
CA ILE A 156 -31.82 -0.98 -5.68
C ILE A 156 -32.60 -2.28 -5.94
N SER A 157 -33.30 -2.33 -7.07
CA SER A 157 -33.73 -3.58 -7.69
C SER A 157 -32.77 -3.96 -8.82
N VAL A 158 -32.63 -5.26 -9.07
CA VAL A 158 -31.75 -5.80 -10.10
C VAL A 158 -32.58 -6.67 -11.03
N THR A 159 -32.47 -6.41 -12.34
CA THR A 159 -33.03 -7.29 -13.37
C THR A 159 -31.93 -7.91 -14.20
N VAL A 160 -32.16 -9.13 -14.70
CA VAL A 160 -31.31 -9.80 -15.68
C VAL A 160 -32.17 -10.14 -16.89
N ASN A 161 -31.77 -9.66 -18.07
CA ASN A 161 -32.52 -9.78 -19.32
C ASN A 161 -34.00 -9.38 -19.16
N GLY A 162 -34.24 -8.29 -18.42
CA GLY A 162 -35.57 -7.73 -18.15
C GLY A 162 -36.40 -8.48 -17.09
N LYS A 163 -35.89 -9.56 -16.49
CA LYS A 163 -36.57 -10.28 -15.41
C LYS A 163 -36.01 -9.89 -14.05
N GLU A 164 -36.87 -9.69 -13.07
CA GLU A 164 -36.44 -9.40 -11.70
C GLU A 164 -35.57 -10.54 -11.15
N ALA A 165 -34.40 -10.16 -10.62
CA ALA A 165 -33.41 -11.07 -10.06
C ALA A 165 -33.12 -10.75 -8.58
N ALA A 166 -33.27 -9.50 -8.16
CA ALA A 166 -33.31 -9.10 -6.76
C ALA A 166 -34.14 -7.82 -6.59
N ALA A 167 -34.72 -7.64 -5.40
CA ALA A 167 -35.45 -6.45 -5.02
C ALA A 167 -34.95 -5.93 -3.66
N ASN A 168 -35.04 -4.62 -3.46
CA ASN A 168 -34.75 -3.95 -2.19
C ASN A 168 -33.32 -4.20 -1.62
N VAL A 169 -32.32 -4.31 -2.50
CA VAL A 169 -30.91 -4.42 -2.10
C VAL A 169 -30.49 -3.09 -1.46
N GLN A 170 -30.23 -3.11 -0.16
CA GLN A 170 -29.80 -1.92 0.59
C GLN A 170 -28.38 -1.54 0.20
N GLN A 171 -28.13 -0.28 -0.12
CA GLN A 171 -26.79 0.22 -0.38
C GLN A 171 -26.15 0.73 0.92
N THR A 172 -24.86 0.46 1.12
CA THR A 172 -24.12 1.00 2.26
C THR A 172 -23.60 2.40 1.95
N ILE A 173 -23.18 3.12 2.99
CA ILE A 173 -22.58 4.45 2.86
C ILE A 173 -21.23 4.42 3.57
N ARG A 174 -20.16 4.71 2.82
CA ARG A 174 -18.80 4.87 3.33
C ARG A 174 -18.29 3.71 4.20
N VAL A 175 -18.82 2.51 4.00
CA VAL A 175 -18.15 1.30 4.49
C VAL A 175 -16.80 1.23 3.80
N ASP A 176 -15.77 0.83 4.53
CA ASP A 176 -14.36 0.93 4.11
C ASP A 176 -13.73 -0.42 3.78
N ASN A 177 -14.56 -1.46 3.65
CA ASN A 177 -14.14 -2.81 3.28
C ASN A 177 -15.19 -3.57 2.46
N ILE A 178 -14.74 -4.50 1.62
CA ILE A 178 -15.62 -5.27 0.73
C ILE A 178 -16.48 -6.31 1.46
N TRP A 179 -16.12 -6.64 2.70
CA TRP A 179 -16.76 -7.71 3.46
C TRP A 179 -18.07 -7.27 4.11
N GLU A 180 -18.17 -5.97 4.38
CA GLU A 180 -19.31 -5.35 5.06
C GLU A 180 -20.04 -4.34 4.17
N ALA A 181 -19.43 -3.93 3.06
CA ALA A 181 -20.13 -3.15 2.05
C ALA A 181 -21.30 -3.97 1.48
N ALA A 182 -22.40 -3.29 1.19
CA ALA A 182 -23.53 -3.94 0.58
C ALA A 182 -23.16 -4.55 -0.77
N SER A 183 -23.79 -5.68 -1.07
CA SER A 183 -23.57 -6.40 -2.32
C SER A 183 -24.84 -7.08 -2.81
N SER A 184 -24.96 -7.23 -4.13
CA SER A 184 -25.92 -8.14 -4.76
C SER A 184 -25.20 -9.38 -5.30
N TYR A 185 -25.82 -10.55 -5.15
CA TYR A 185 -25.34 -11.80 -5.75
C TYR A 185 -26.44 -12.40 -6.62
N ILE A 186 -26.21 -12.45 -7.93
CA ILE A 186 -27.21 -12.85 -8.91
C ILE A 186 -26.69 -14.04 -9.72
N SER A 187 -27.49 -15.10 -9.81
CA SER A 187 -27.23 -16.23 -10.71
C SER A 187 -28.08 -16.11 -11.97
N PHE A 188 -27.50 -16.42 -13.12
CA PHE A 188 -28.18 -16.38 -14.42
C PHE A 188 -27.62 -17.44 -15.36
N THR A 189 -28.30 -17.66 -16.49
CA THR A 189 -27.83 -18.55 -17.56
C THR A 189 -27.49 -17.71 -18.76
N ALA A 190 -26.29 -17.89 -19.32
CA ALA A 190 -25.86 -17.25 -20.55
C ALA A 190 -26.03 -18.21 -21.73
N THR A 191 -26.34 -17.64 -22.89
CA THR A 191 -26.29 -18.31 -24.19
C THR A 191 -25.11 -17.74 -24.96
N GLN A 192 -24.26 -18.60 -25.52
CA GLN A 192 -23.11 -18.15 -26.30
C GLN A 192 -23.53 -17.21 -27.44
N GLY A 193 -22.85 -16.07 -27.53
CA GLY A 193 -23.11 -15.06 -28.57
C GLY A 193 -24.20 -14.04 -28.20
N GLU A 194 -24.98 -14.29 -27.14
CA GLU A 194 -25.95 -13.35 -26.61
C GLU A 194 -25.34 -12.56 -25.45
N ALA A 195 -25.65 -11.26 -25.39
CA ALA A 195 -25.28 -10.45 -24.24
C ALA A 195 -26.23 -10.71 -23.06
N VAL A 196 -25.69 -10.69 -21.85
CA VAL A 196 -26.49 -10.66 -20.62
C VAL A 196 -26.60 -9.21 -20.16
N GLU A 197 -27.83 -8.73 -20.06
CA GLU A 197 -28.16 -7.37 -19.63
C GLU A 197 -28.56 -7.35 -18.17
N ILE A 198 -27.79 -6.65 -17.35
CA ILE A 198 -28.04 -6.49 -15.91
C ILE A 198 -28.35 -5.02 -15.63
N VAL A 199 -29.51 -4.74 -15.03
CA VAL A 199 -29.95 -3.37 -14.77
C VAL A 199 -30.12 -3.16 -13.27
N TYR A 200 -29.41 -2.17 -12.73
CA TYR A 200 -29.50 -1.73 -11.33
C TYR A 200 -30.36 -0.46 -11.27
N THR A 201 -31.59 -0.59 -10.75
CA THR A 201 -32.56 0.50 -10.70
C THR A 201 -32.71 0.98 -9.25
N PRO A 202 -32.35 2.23 -8.92
CA PRO A 202 -32.57 2.76 -7.59
C PRO A 202 -34.03 3.16 -7.38
N ASP A 203 -34.50 3.06 -6.14
CA ASP A 203 -35.72 3.72 -5.72
C ASP A 203 -35.52 5.25 -5.60
N LYS A 204 -36.52 5.94 -5.04
CA LYS A 204 -36.50 7.40 -4.86
C LYS A 204 -36.09 7.82 -3.44
N ALA A 205 -35.67 6.90 -2.58
CA ALA A 205 -35.23 7.20 -1.23
C ALA A 205 -33.80 7.76 -1.21
N GLY A 206 -33.42 8.44 -0.13
CA GLY A 206 -32.11 9.09 -0.03
C GLY A 206 -31.92 10.11 -1.16
N ASP A 207 -30.78 10.04 -1.84
CA ASP A 207 -30.49 10.84 -3.03
C ASP A 207 -30.88 10.15 -4.36
N GLY A 208 -31.54 8.99 -4.28
CA GLY A 208 -32.05 8.23 -5.41
C GLY A 208 -30.98 7.63 -6.33
N ARG A 209 -29.70 7.64 -5.95
CA ARG A 209 -28.63 7.13 -6.82
C ARG A 209 -28.41 5.64 -6.67
N ALA A 210 -28.12 4.96 -7.77
CA ALA A 210 -27.50 3.64 -7.75
C ALA A 210 -25.98 3.80 -7.73
N PHE A 211 -25.32 3.14 -6.79
CA PHE A 211 -23.86 3.09 -6.68
C PHE A 211 -23.38 1.72 -7.15
N LEU A 212 -22.47 1.73 -8.11
CA LEU A 212 -21.76 0.55 -8.55
C LEU A 212 -20.25 0.78 -8.41
N ASN A 213 -19.62 0.02 -7.52
CA ASN A 213 -18.20 0.20 -7.19
C ASN A 213 -17.30 -0.77 -7.99
N GLY A 214 -17.80 -1.98 -8.22
CA GLY A 214 -17.11 -3.06 -8.90
C GLY A 214 -17.92 -4.34 -8.83
N PHE A 215 -17.43 -5.38 -9.50
CA PHE A 215 -18.11 -6.67 -9.54
C PHE A 215 -17.14 -7.83 -9.84
N GLU A 216 -17.58 -9.04 -9.53
CA GLU A 216 -16.90 -10.28 -9.87
C GLU A 216 -17.85 -11.24 -10.60
N ILE A 217 -17.36 -11.85 -11.67
CA ILE A 217 -18.06 -12.92 -12.40
C ILE A 217 -17.60 -14.26 -11.84
N ASP A 218 -18.54 -15.17 -11.59
CA ASP A 218 -18.30 -16.55 -11.15
C ASP A 218 -17.47 -16.70 -9.87
N SER A 219 -17.43 -15.66 -9.04
CA SER A 219 -17.00 -15.75 -7.65
C SER A 219 -18.15 -16.25 -6.76
N PRO A 220 -17.87 -16.94 -5.64
CA PRO A 220 -18.89 -17.24 -4.65
C PRO A 220 -19.57 -15.98 -4.10
N SER A 221 -20.78 -16.09 -3.55
CA SER A 221 -21.40 -15.00 -2.78
C SER A 221 -20.55 -14.63 -1.55
N LEU A 222 -20.72 -13.44 -0.98
CA LEU A 222 -20.02 -13.07 0.27
C LEU A 222 -20.42 -13.95 1.46
N GLU A 223 -21.62 -14.53 1.45
CA GLU A 223 -22.08 -15.46 2.50
C GLU A 223 -21.30 -16.78 2.48
N ASN A 224 -20.89 -17.20 1.27
CA ASN A 224 -20.10 -18.39 0.99
C ASN A 224 -18.58 -18.15 1.12
N GLN A 225 -18.16 -16.96 1.58
CA GLN A 225 -16.76 -16.59 1.73
C GLN A 225 -16.43 -16.29 3.19
N ILE A 226 -15.16 -16.53 3.55
CA ILE A 226 -14.58 -15.98 4.78
C ILE A 226 -14.41 -14.46 4.63
N SER A 227 -14.28 -13.75 5.75
CA SER A 227 -13.96 -12.31 5.77
C SER A 227 -12.85 -12.00 6.78
N PHE A 228 -12.23 -10.83 6.66
CA PHE A 228 -11.16 -10.37 7.57
C PHE A 228 -10.07 -11.42 7.88
N PRO A 229 -9.39 -11.96 6.85
CA PRO A 229 -8.32 -12.92 7.05
C PRO A 229 -7.08 -12.25 7.66
N ALA A 230 -6.44 -12.97 8.58
CA ALA A 230 -5.11 -12.70 9.11
C ALA A 230 -4.25 -13.96 8.88
N PRO A 231 -3.05 -13.88 8.26
CA PRO A 231 -2.39 -12.70 7.70
C PRO A 231 -3.18 -11.92 6.64
N VAL A 232 -3.26 -10.59 6.80
CA VAL A 232 -3.96 -9.72 5.84
C VAL A 232 -3.23 -9.73 4.49
N HIS A 233 -3.96 -9.56 3.39
CA HIS A 233 -3.39 -9.51 2.04
C HIS A 233 -2.30 -8.42 1.94
N ARG A 234 -1.14 -8.79 1.37
CA ARG A 234 0.07 -7.96 1.21
C ARG A 234 0.67 -7.44 2.51
N ASP A 235 0.34 -8.02 3.66
CA ASP A 235 1.10 -7.74 4.87
C ASP A 235 2.47 -8.44 4.80
N GLU A 236 3.52 -7.64 4.63
CA GLU A 236 4.91 -8.13 4.58
C GLU A 236 5.59 -8.18 5.95
N ARG A 237 4.84 -7.99 7.05
CA ARG A 237 5.37 -7.77 8.40
C ARG A 237 4.72 -8.67 9.44
N ILE A 238 4.36 -9.88 9.04
CA ILE A 238 3.78 -10.87 9.93
C ILE A 238 4.83 -11.37 10.92
N VAL A 239 4.61 -11.13 12.21
CA VAL A 239 5.49 -11.63 13.27
C VAL A 239 5.12 -13.10 13.54
N PRO A 240 6.08 -14.04 13.49
CA PRO A 240 5.83 -15.44 13.84
C PRO A 240 5.39 -15.60 15.29
N ILE A 241 4.84 -16.77 15.59
CA ILE A 241 4.62 -17.23 16.96
C ILE A 241 5.97 -17.24 17.69
N GLU A 242 5.98 -16.80 18.95
CA GLU A 242 7.20 -16.68 19.74
C GLU A 242 8.00 -17.98 19.75
N ASN A 243 9.31 -17.87 19.51
CA ASN A 243 10.24 -19.01 19.43
C ASN A 243 9.87 -20.07 18.36
N SER A 244 9.13 -19.69 17.32
CA SER A 244 8.76 -20.55 16.19
C SER A 244 8.95 -19.85 14.83
N THR A 245 8.96 -20.64 13.76
CA THR A 245 8.80 -20.20 12.36
C THR A 245 7.36 -20.24 11.89
N ASP A 246 6.41 -20.50 12.78
CA ASP A 246 5.01 -20.65 12.43
C ASP A 246 4.25 -19.33 12.55
N VAL A 247 3.19 -19.19 11.77
CA VAL A 247 2.31 -18.01 11.77
C VAL A 247 0.90 -18.42 12.14
N SER A 248 0.32 -17.73 13.13
CA SER A 248 -1.10 -17.83 13.42
C SER A 248 -1.93 -17.30 12.25
N ALA A 249 -2.92 -18.06 11.82
CA ALA A 249 -3.89 -17.63 10.83
C ALA A 249 -5.31 -17.69 11.38
N SER A 250 -6.11 -16.68 11.10
CA SER A 250 -7.51 -16.60 11.52
C SER A 250 -8.35 -15.82 10.51
N TRP A 251 -9.66 -15.97 10.60
CA TRP A 251 -10.62 -15.26 9.76
C TRP A 251 -11.96 -15.14 10.49
N ARG A 252 -12.84 -14.29 9.98
CA ARG A 252 -14.26 -14.30 10.34
C ARG A 252 -14.96 -15.39 9.53
N ALA A 253 -15.71 -16.24 10.23
CA ALA A 253 -16.43 -17.36 9.66
C ALA A 253 -17.35 -16.93 8.50
N ALA A 254 -17.51 -17.83 7.52
CA ALA A 254 -18.51 -17.67 6.48
C ALA A 254 -19.92 -17.70 7.10
N LYS A 255 -20.88 -17.01 6.46
CA LYS A 255 -22.25 -16.89 7.00
C LYS A 255 -23.12 -18.11 6.73
N VAL A 256 -22.65 -19.05 5.90
CA VAL A 256 -23.36 -20.30 5.63
C VAL A 256 -23.34 -21.28 6.78
N ASP A 257 -24.46 -21.98 6.94
CA ASP A 257 -24.62 -23.01 7.95
C ASP A 257 -23.64 -24.17 7.76
N GLY A 258 -23.13 -24.68 8.88
CA GLY A 258 -22.28 -25.87 8.92
C GLY A 258 -20.90 -25.70 8.26
N ALA A 259 -20.46 -24.47 8.02
CA ALA A 259 -19.19 -24.15 7.38
C ALA A 259 -18.01 -24.96 7.95
N ALA A 260 -17.21 -25.51 7.06
CA ALA A 260 -15.89 -26.06 7.33
C ALA A 260 -14.87 -25.39 6.40
N TYR A 261 -13.59 -25.41 6.78
CA TYR A 261 -12.55 -24.71 6.04
C TYR A 261 -11.43 -25.64 5.61
N ASN A 262 -11.07 -25.55 4.33
CA ASN A 262 -9.86 -26.14 3.78
C ASN A 262 -8.85 -25.02 3.53
N VAL A 263 -7.69 -25.10 4.15
CA VAL A 263 -6.65 -24.07 4.09
C VAL A 263 -5.49 -24.56 3.24
N TYR A 264 -5.02 -23.70 2.36
CA TYR A 264 -3.92 -23.98 1.45
C TYR A 264 -2.85 -22.90 1.55
N LEU A 265 -1.59 -23.30 1.37
CA LEU A 265 -0.42 -22.45 1.41
C LEU A 265 0.56 -22.84 0.31
N GLY A 266 1.24 -21.86 -0.27
CA GLY A 266 2.32 -22.08 -1.21
C GLY A 266 3.18 -20.83 -1.35
N THR A 267 4.22 -20.92 -2.18
CA THR A 267 5.07 -19.77 -2.56
C THR A 267 4.77 -19.28 -3.98
N SER A 268 3.68 -19.77 -4.56
CA SER A 268 3.13 -19.35 -5.85
C SER A 268 1.61 -19.24 -5.72
N PRO A 269 0.96 -18.21 -6.32
CA PRO A 269 -0.49 -18.08 -6.29
C PRO A 269 -1.21 -19.22 -7.03
N THR A 270 -0.54 -19.89 -7.97
CA THR A 270 -1.13 -20.97 -8.78
C THR A 270 -0.84 -22.38 -8.25
N VAL A 271 0.08 -22.51 -7.29
CA VAL A 271 0.50 -23.82 -6.74
C VAL A 271 0.41 -23.77 -5.22
N LEU A 272 -0.78 -24.08 -4.71
CA LEU A 272 -1.08 -24.12 -3.28
C LEU A 272 -1.29 -25.57 -2.83
N LYS A 273 -0.72 -25.91 -1.67
CA LYS A 273 -0.83 -27.23 -1.04
C LYS A 273 -1.71 -27.16 0.19
N SER A 274 -2.47 -28.22 0.44
CA SER A 274 -3.32 -28.30 1.63
C SER A 274 -2.48 -28.30 2.91
N VAL A 275 -2.86 -27.42 3.83
CA VAL A 275 -2.28 -27.31 5.18
C VAL A 275 -3.27 -27.85 6.21
N ALA A 276 -4.56 -27.62 6.02
CA ALA A 276 -5.61 -28.14 6.89
C ALA A 276 -6.89 -28.38 6.08
N THR A 277 -7.70 -29.35 6.51
CA THR A 277 -8.98 -29.68 5.87
C THR A 277 -10.07 -29.90 6.90
N GLY A 278 -11.30 -29.51 6.57
CA GLY A 278 -12.46 -29.75 7.43
C GLY A 278 -12.44 -29.01 8.76
N LEU A 279 -11.68 -27.91 8.88
CA LEU A 279 -11.62 -27.13 10.11
C LEU A 279 -12.99 -26.55 10.43
N LYS A 280 -13.43 -26.69 11.68
CA LYS A 280 -14.66 -26.05 12.18
C LYS A 280 -14.41 -24.69 12.80
N GLU A 281 -13.27 -24.54 13.45
CA GLU A 281 -12.81 -23.25 13.95
C GLU A 281 -12.24 -22.40 12.81
N PRO A 282 -12.49 -21.08 12.79
CA PRO A 282 -12.01 -20.17 11.75
C PRO A 282 -10.57 -19.72 12.02
N SER A 283 -9.70 -20.66 12.39
CA SER A 283 -8.28 -20.42 12.65
C SER A 283 -7.43 -21.66 12.44
N THR A 284 -6.14 -21.45 12.19
CA THR A 284 -5.14 -22.51 12.07
C THR A 284 -3.73 -21.95 12.26
N VAL A 285 -2.72 -22.81 12.11
CA VAL A 285 -1.30 -22.44 12.11
C VAL A 285 -0.70 -22.75 10.74
N LEU A 286 -0.02 -21.77 10.16
CA LEU A 286 0.76 -21.91 8.94
C LEU A 286 2.21 -22.22 9.33
N ASN A 287 2.60 -23.48 9.21
CA ASN A 287 3.90 -23.97 9.67
C ASN A 287 5.04 -23.68 8.66
N ASP A 288 6.28 -23.69 9.16
CA ASP A 288 7.52 -23.61 8.36
C ASP A 288 7.60 -22.38 7.43
N VAL A 289 7.12 -21.22 7.89
CA VAL A 289 7.21 -19.98 7.12
C VAL A 289 8.51 -19.23 7.42
N ASN A 290 9.17 -18.69 6.39
CA ASN A 290 10.42 -17.94 6.55
C ASN A 290 10.33 -16.53 5.95
N ALA A 291 11.18 -15.62 6.42
CA ALA A 291 11.15 -14.22 5.99
C ALA A 291 11.68 -13.96 4.56
N GLN A 292 12.32 -14.94 3.93
CA GLN A 292 12.89 -14.79 2.59
C GLN A 292 11.84 -15.00 1.49
N ALA A 293 10.81 -15.82 1.76
CA ALA A 293 9.76 -16.12 0.80
C ALA A 293 8.58 -15.15 0.86
N THR A 294 7.85 -15.06 -0.26
CA THR A 294 6.47 -14.57 -0.29
C THR A 294 5.55 -15.78 -0.26
N TYR A 295 4.58 -15.77 0.65
CA TYR A 295 3.61 -16.84 0.80
C TYR A 295 2.27 -16.41 0.23
N TYR A 296 1.62 -17.35 -0.43
CA TYR A 296 0.25 -17.24 -0.91
C TYR A 296 -0.60 -18.26 -0.17
N TRP A 297 -1.76 -17.85 0.29
CA TRP A 297 -2.67 -18.72 1.02
C TRP A 297 -4.11 -18.51 0.61
N ARG A 298 -4.92 -19.56 0.75
CA ARG A 298 -6.33 -19.58 0.34
C ARG A 298 -7.11 -20.39 1.34
N ILE A 299 -8.35 -19.98 1.60
CA ILE A 299 -9.29 -20.71 2.44
C ILE A 299 -10.53 -21.01 1.61
N ASP A 300 -10.79 -22.29 1.33
CA ASP A 300 -12.03 -22.71 0.69
C ASP A 300 -13.07 -23.02 1.76
N VAL A 301 -14.30 -22.56 1.55
CA VAL A 301 -15.44 -22.82 2.44
C VAL A 301 -16.18 -24.06 1.95
N VAL A 302 -16.40 -25.03 2.84
CA VAL A 302 -17.14 -26.25 2.58
C VAL A 302 -18.45 -26.20 3.36
N SER A 303 -19.58 -26.36 2.70
CA SER A 303 -20.90 -26.47 3.35
C SER A 303 -21.78 -27.45 2.57
N GLY A 304 -22.39 -28.40 3.30
CA GLY A 304 -23.09 -29.53 2.70
C GLY A 304 -22.20 -30.28 1.71
N ASN A 305 -22.65 -30.38 0.45
CA ASN A 305 -21.90 -30.99 -0.65
C ASN A 305 -21.16 -29.95 -1.52
N GLY A 306 -21.22 -28.66 -1.17
CA GLY A 306 -20.60 -27.56 -1.89
C GLY A 306 -19.21 -27.22 -1.36
N THR A 307 -18.31 -26.81 -2.25
CA THR A 307 -17.03 -26.18 -1.91
C THR A 307 -16.89 -24.87 -2.69
N TYR A 308 -16.67 -23.78 -1.96
CA TYR A 308 -16.53 -22.43 -2.49
C TYR A 308 -15.07 -22.02 -2.39
N ALA A 309 -14.41 -21.91 -3.53
CA ALA A 309 -13.00 -21.54 -3.59
C ALA A 309 -12.79 -20.12 -3.07
N GLY A 310 -11.84 -19.95 -2.15
CA GLY A 310 -11.51 -18.66 -1.57
C GLY A 310 -10.67 -17.77 -2.48
N ARG A 311 -10.49 -16.53 -2.04
CA ARG A 311 -9.51 -15.62 -2.62
C ARG A 311 -8.10 -16.05 -2.23
N ILE A 312 -7.13 -15.74 -3.09
CA ILE A 312 -5.72 -15.93 -2.78
C ILE A 312 -5.21 -14.67 -2.08
N PHE A 313 -4.67 -14.86 -0.89
CA PHE A 313 -4.03 -13.84 -0.08
C PHE A 313 -2.52 -14.00 -0.15
N THR A 314 -1.77 -12.91 -0.02
CA THR A 314 -0.31 -12.95 0.02
C THR A 314 0.22 -12.30 1.30
N PHE A 315 1.31 -12.81 1.86
CA PHE A 315 1.97 -12.21 3.02
C PHE A 315 3.47 -12.53 3.03
N ARG A 316 4.21 -11.80 3.86
CA ARG A 316 5.60 -12.14 4.23
C ARG A 316 5.78 -12.06 5.74
N VAL A 317 6.70 -12.88 6.22
CA VAL A 317 7.13 -12.83 7.62
C VAL A 317 8.05 -11.63 7.82
N ALA A 318 7.84 -10.90 8.92
CA ALA A 318 8.65 -9.77 9.33
C ALA A 318 10.12 -10.17 9.51
N GLN A 319 11.03 -9.30 9.05
CA GLN A 319 12.44 -9.40 9.36
C GLN A 319 12.97 -8.00 9.62
N LEU A 320 13.64 -7.81 10.76
CA LEU A 320 14.26 -6.53 11.12
C LEU A 320 15.09 -6.00 9.96
N ALA A 321 14.92 -4.73 9.59
CA ALA A 321 15.60 -4.01 8.52
C ALA A 321 17.12 -4.20 8.59
N PHE A 322 17.65 -4.24 9.81
CA PHE A 322 19.01 -4.61 10.18
C PHE A 322 19.00 -5.02 11.68
N PRO A 323 20.05 -5.68 12.21
CA PRO A 323 20.00 -6.29 13.55
C PRO A 323 19.63 -5.34 14.69
N ASP A 324 20.07 -4.08 14.65
CA ASP A 324 19.80 -3.06 15.66
C ASP A 324 18.56 -2.18 15.36
N ALA A 325 17.73 -2.56 14.39
CA ALA A 325 16.53 -1.81 14.03
C ALA A 325 15.45 -1.92 15.12
N GLU A 326 14.92 -0.78 15.56
CA GLU A 326 13.88 -0.67 16.58
C GLU A 326 12.75 0.24 16.09
N GLY A 327 11.67 0.34 16.88
CA GLY A 327 10.57 1.25 16.56
C GLY A 327 9.66 0.74 15.44
N TYR A 328 8.75 1.60 14.97
CA TYR A 328 7.70 1.21 14.03
C TYR A 328 8.15 1.02 12.58
N GLY A 329 9.32 1.56 12.21
CA GLY A 329 9.97 1.35 10.91
C GLY A 329 10.92 0.15 10.87
N ARG A 330 11.07 -0.59 11.98
CA ARG A 330 12.06 -1.67 12.11
C ARG A 330 11.91 -2.81 11.13
N PHE A 331 10.72 -3.00 10.54
CA PHE A 331 10.44 -4.05 9.56
C PHE A 331 10.41 -3.55 8.12
N ALA A 332 10.95 -2.36 7.84
CA ALA A 332 11.19 -1.91 6.46
C ALA A 332 12.00 -2.99 5.72
N ARG A 333 11.46 -3.49 4.61
CA ARG A 333 12.11 -4.56 3.84
C ARG A 333 13.39 -4.09 3.14
N GLY A 334 13.40 -2.85 2.67
CA GLY A 334 14.49 -2.34 1.83
C GLY A 334 14.63 -3.12 0.53
N GLY A 335 15.83 -3.15 -0.04
CA GLY A 335 16.13 -3.76 -1.34
C GLY A 335 16.31 -5.28 -1.35
N ARG A 336 15.88 -6.01 -0.32
CA ARG A 336 16.14 -7.46 -0.20
C ARG A 336 15.54 -8.27 -1.35
N GLY A 337 16.36 -9.17 -1.89
CA GLY A 337 16.04 -9.98 -3.06
C GLY A 337 16.15 -9.21 -4.39
N GLY A 338 16.63 -7.96 -4.33
CA GLY A 338 16.79 -7.06 -5.46
C GLY A 338 18.20 -7.02 -6.03
N LYS A 339 18.43 -6.03 -6.90
CA LYS A 339 19.75 -5.75 -7.48
C LYS A 339 20.65 -5.04 -6.48
N VAL A 340 21.95 -5.27 -6.57
CA VAL A 340 22.96 -4.43 -5.91
C VAL A 340 23.46 -3.41 -6.93
N LEU A 341 23.31 -2.13 -6.64
CA LEU A 341 23.75 -1.02 -7.49
C LEU A 341 24.93 -0.32 -6.84
N HIS A 342 26.00 -0.13 -7.61
CA HIS A 342 27.23 0.50 -7.13
C HIS A 342 27.27 1.96 -7.54
N VAL A 343 27.51 2.85 -6.57
CA VAL A 343 27.87 4.25 -6.81
C VAL A 343 29.40 4.30 -6.96
N THR A 344 29.85 4.56 -8.19
CA THR A 344 31.25 4.52 -8.61
C THR A 344 31.83 5.90 -8.91
N THR A 345 30.99 6.94 -8.90
CA THR A 345 31.39 8.33 -9.13
C THR A 345 30.68 9.28 -8.18
N LEU A 346 31.30 10.44 -7.92
CA LEU A 346 30.73 11.53 -7.12
C LEU A 346 29.93 12.54 -7.97
N GLU A 347 29.85 12.32 -9.28
CA GLU A 347 29.07 13.15 -10.19
C GLU A 347 27.57 13.02 -9.96
N ASP A 348 26.85 14.11 -10.20
CA ASP A 348 25.38 14.14 -10.17
C ASP A 348 24.81 14.18 -11.61
N SER A 349 24.33 13.03 -12.09
CA SER A 349 23.68 12.87 -13.39
C SER A 349 22.64 11.72 -13.36
N SER A 350 21.96 11.47 -14.48
CA SER A 350 21.05 10.32 -14.64
C SER A 350 21.78 9.03 -15.06
N GLU A 351 23.10 9.06 -15.22
CA GLU A 351 23.89 7.95 -15.74
C GLU A 351 24.18 6.89 -14.66
N GLU A 352 24.26 5.64 -15.10
CA GLU A 352 24.63 4.51 -14.23
C GLU A 352 25.97 4.77 -13.52
N GLY A 353 26.09 4.29 -12.27
CA GLY A 353 27.24 4.57 -11.41
C GLY A 353 27.11 5.84 -10.56
N THR A 354 26.13 6.71 -10.83
CA THR A 354 25.82 7.86 -9.96
C THR A 354 24.80 7.52 -8.87
N LEU A 355 24.84 8.27 -7.75
CA LEU A 355 23.84 8.15 -6.68
C LEU A 355 22.43 8.49 -7.18
N ARG A 356 22.29 9.52 -8.02
CA ARG A 356 20.98 9.93 -8.56
C ARG A 356 20.38 8.85 -9.43
N HIS A 357 21.14 8.23 -10.33
CA HIS A 357 20.63 7.11 -11.13
C HIS A 357 20.10 5.99 -10.24
N ALA A 358 20.90 5.55 -9.26
CA ALA A 358 20.54 4.45 -8.37
C ALA A 358 19.25 4.73 -7.57
N LEU A 359 19.02 6.00 -7.21
CA LEU A 359 17.87 6.39 -6.40
C LEU A 359 16.62 6.76 -7.20
N THR A 360 16.74 7.41 -8.35
CA THR A 360 15.60 8.02 -9.06
C THR A 360 15.34 7.45 -10.46
N VAL A 361 16.31 6.77 -11.07
CA VAL A 361 16.17 6.20 -12.42
C VAL A 361 15.98 4.68 -12.34
N ALA A 362 16.78 4.00 -11.53
CA ALA A 362 16.67 2.57 -11.33
C ALA A 362 15.33 2.20 -10.65
N THR A 363 14.71 1.12 -11.14
CA THR A 363 13.41 0.63 -10.66
C THR A 363 13.53 -0.76 -10.01
N GLY A 364 12.49 -1.14 -9.28
CA GLY A 364 12.43 -2.41 -8.54
C GLY A 364 13.25 -2.44 -7.25
N PRO A 365 13.21 -3.57 -6.52
CA PRO A 365 13.97 -3.75 -5.29
C PRO A 365 15.48 -3.59 -5.54
N ARG A 366 16.14 -2.76 -4.73
CA ARG A 366 17.57 -2.45 -4.92
C ARG A 366 18.29 -2.04 -3.64
N ILE A 367 19.53 -2.52 -3.51
CA ILE A 367 20.49 -2.16 -2.46
C ILE A 367 21.58 -1.32 -3.13
N ILE A 368 21.78 -0.11 -2.62
CA ILE A 368 22.72 0.86 -3.17
C ILE A 368 23.93 0.90 -2.25
N VAL A 369 25.09 0.59 -2.81
CA VAL A 369 26.39 0.56 -2.14
C VAL A 369 27.34 1.55 -2.80
N PHE A 370 28.43 1.90 -2.12
CA PHE A 370 29.37 2.93 -2.56
C PHE A 370 30.77 2.36 -2.71
N ASP A 371 31.34 2.53 -3.91
CA ASP A 371 32.75 2.22 -4.20
C ASP A 371 33.65 3.45 -4.01
N VAL A 372 33.03 4.65 -3.94
CA VAL A 372 33.69 5.93 -3.73
C VAL A 372 33.16 6.66 -2.48
N GLY A 373 34.04 7.43 -1.83
CA GLY A 373 33.72 8.28 -0.69
C GLY A 373 34.09 9.74 -1.00
N GLY A 374 33.42 10.70 -0.35
CA GLY A 374 33.63 12.11 -0.63
C GLY A 374 32.34 12.92 -0.68
N VAL A 375 32.39 14.07 -1.35
CA VAL A 375 31.27 15.00 -1.43
C VAL A 375 30.59 14.87 -2.80
N ILE A 376 29.29 14.58 -2.79
CA ILE A 376 28.43 14.60 -3.96
C ILE A 376 27.68 15.94 -3.95
N THR A 377 27.96 16.79 -4.94
CA THR A 377 27.28 18.09 -5.10
C THR A 377 26.09 17.93 -6.02
N THR A 378 24.90 17.94 -5.46
CA THR A 378 23.68 17.74 -6.24
C THR A 378 23.27 19.01 -6.96
N LYS A 379 22.77 18.85 -8.19
CA LYS A 379 22.28 19.91 -9.09
C LYS A 379 20.78 20.18 -8.91
N SER A 380 20.06 19.26 -8.27
CA SER A 380 18.64 19.35 -7.93
C SER A 380 18.30 18.37 -6.80
N ARG A 381 17.12 18.51 -6.18
CA ARG A 381 16.67 17.58 -5.13
C ARG A 381 16.70 16.14 -5.63
N ILE A 382 17.18 15.22 -4.80
CA ILE A 382 17.02 13.78 -5.01
C ILE A 382 15.83 13.32 -4.15
N SER A 383 14.69 13.18 -4.80
CA SER A 383 13.46 12.69 -4.18
C SER A 383 13.27 11.22 -4.49
N VAL A 384 13.44 10.35 -3.50
CA VAL A 384 13.24 8.92 -3.65
C VAL A 384 11.76 8.61 -3.50
N SER A 385 11.18 8.03 -4.54
CA SER A 385 9.81 7.49 -4.56
C SER A 385 9.83 6.01 -4.93
N GLY A 386 8.70 5.32 -4.77
CA GLY A 386 8.59 3.88 -5.04
C GLY A 386 8.85 3.03 -3.80
N GLN A 387 9.21 1.76 -4.01
CA GLN A 387 9.28 0.77 -2.92
C GLN A 387 10.59 -0.02 -2.94
N TYR A 388 10.93 -0.60 -1.78
CA TYR A 388 12.01 -1.58 -1.61
C TYR A 388 13.41 -1.04 -1.94
N VAL A 389 13.84 0.00 -1.23
CA VAL A 389 15.15 0.63 -1.45
C VAL A 389 16.00 0.56 -0.18
N THR A 390 17.25 0.13 -0.29
CA THR A 390 18.25 0.26 0.77
C THR A 390 19.39 1.15 0.28
N LEU A 391 19.68 2.25 0.98
CA LEU A 391 20.88 3.06 0.80
C LEU A 391 21.86 2.76 1.93
N ALA A 392 22.91 2.01 1.62
CA ALA A 392 23.88 1.48 2.57
C ALA A 392 25.14 2.37 2.64
N GLY A 393 25.03 3.57 3.23
CA GLY A 393 26.12 4.54 3.32
C GLY A 393 27.38 4.03 4.05
N GLN A 394 27.25 3.02 4.91
CA GLN A 394 28.38 2.41 5.61
C GLN A 394 29.36 1.67 4.69
N THR A 395 28.98 1.43 3.42
CA THR A 395 29.85 0.79 2.44
C THR A 395 30.87 1.75 1.84
N ALA A 396 30.63 3.07 1.92
CA ALA A 396 31.52 4.06 1.34
C ALA A 396 32.91 4.06 2.01
N PRO A 397 34.01 4.13 1.22
CA PRO A 397 35.36 4.12 1.76
C PRO A 397 35.72 5.39 2.53
N GLY A 398 36.80 5.32 3.30
CA GLY A 398 37.40 6.45 3.99
C GLY A 398 36.45 7.06 5.02
N LYS A 399 36.14 8.35 4.88
CA LYS A 399 35.26 9.09 5.79
C LYS A 399 33.78 9.00 5.41
N GLY A 400 33.41 8.19 4.41
CA GLY A 400 32.04 8.06 3.90
C GLY A 400 31.62 9.17 2.94
N VAL A 401 30.31 9.28 2.65
CA VAL A 401 29.74 10.24 1.70
C VAL A 401 29.09 11.44 2.41
N VAL A 402 29.12 12.61 1.77
CA VAL A 402 28.34 13.80 2.12
C VAL A 402 27.58 14.28 0.89
N ILE A 403 26.31 14.60 1.05
CA ILE A 403 25.49 15.27 0.03
C ILE A 403 25.46 16.76 0.34
N GLN A 404 25.82 17.61 -0.61
CA GLN A 404 25.73 19.08 -0.50
C GLN A 404 24.97 19.70 -1.67
N GLY A 405 24.55 20.96 -1.54
CA GLY A 405 23.70 21.63 -2.54
C GLY A 405 22.23 21.37 -2.28
N PHE A 406 21.61 20.57 -3.12
CA PHE A 406 20.21 20.17 -2.95
C PHE A 406 20.08 18.90 -2.09
N PRO A 407 18.94 18.73 -1.39
CA PRO A 407 18.81 17.66 -0.41
C PRO A 407 18.49 16.30 -1.05
N LEU A 408 18.67 15.26 -0.23
CA LEU A 408 18.25 13.88 -0.47
C LEU A 408 17.19 13.49 0.56
N GLY A 409 16.04 12.98 0.11
CA GLY A 409 14.99 12.49 1.00
C GLY A 409 13.97 11.61 0.29
N LEU A 410 13.00 11.11 1.06
CA LEU A 410 11.89 10.32 0.53
C LEU A 410 10.67 11.20 0.24
N THR A 411 9.91 10.81 -0.77
CA THR A 411 8.58 11.37 -1.07
C THR A 411 7.64 10.23 -1.46
N GLY A 412 6.76 9.84 -0.54
CA GLY A 412 5.82 8.74 -0.75
C GLY A 412 6.48 7.35 -0.90
N ALA A 413 7.73 7.18 -0.48
CA ALA A 413 8.42 5.89 -0.62
C ALA A 413 7.92 4.88 0.42
N THR A 414 7.92 3.59 0.09
CA THR A 414 7.56 2.52 1.02
C THR A 414 8.69 1.50 1.18
N ASP A 415 8.84 0.88 2.35
CA ASP A 415 9.88 -0.14 2.61
C ASP A 415 11.29 0.34 2.29
N THR A 416 11.67 1.48 2.87
CA THR A 416 12.96 2.12 2.58
C THR A 416 13.88 2.18 3.80
N ILE A 417 15.14 1.81 3.60
CA ILE A 417 16.20 1.85 4.61
C ILE A 417 17.25 2.85 4.12
N MET A 418 17.57 3.89 4.90
CA MET A 418 18.75 4.73 4.66
C MET A 418 19.63 4.73 5.89
N ARG A 419 20.93 4.43 5.72
CA ARG A 419 21.88 4.46 6.83
C ARG A 419 23.17 5.18 6.49
N HIS A 420 23.78 5.80 7.49
CA HIS A 420 25.14 6.36 7.42
C HIS A 420 25.34 7.41 6.30
N ILE A 421 24.30 8.19 5.99
CA ILE A 421 24.38 9.29 5.02
C ILE A 421 24.46 10.63 5.75
N ARG A 422 25.27 11.54 5.21
CA ARG A 422 25.35 12.93 5.71
C ARG A 422 24.80 13.88 4.66
N VAL A 423 23.92 14.79 5.07
CA VAL A 423 23.40 15.86 4.22
C VAL A 423 23.78 17.20 4.83
N ARG A 424 24.46 18.03 4.04
CA ARG A 424 24.99 19.36 4.37
C ARG A 424 24.71 20.31 3.21
N PRO A 425 23.46 20.78 3.03
CA PRO A 425 23.09 21.60 1.87
C PRO A 425 23.97 22.85 1.74
N GLY A 426 24.18 23.56 2.86
CA GLY A 426 24.93 24.81 2.90
C GLY A 426 24.28 25.88 2.02
N THR A 427 25.10 26.77 1.47
CA THR A 427 24.65 27.86 0.57
C THR A 427 24.81 27.52 -0.92
N VAL A 428 25.25 26.29 -1.25
CA VAL A 428 25.64 25.88 -2.61
C VAL A 428 24.47 25.98 -3.61
N SER A 429 23.24 25.69 -3.18
CA SER A 429 22.04 25.82 -4.03
C SER A 429 21.57 27.27 -4.21
N ASN A 430 22.06 28.20 -3.37
CA ASN A 430 21.57 29.57 -3.22
C ASN A 430 20.04 29.66 -3.00
N GLN A 431 19.45 28.61 -2.41
CA GLN A 431 18.03 28.51 -2.10
C GLN A 431 17.83 28.20 -0.62
N THR A 432 16.67 28.58 -0.11
CA THR A 432 16.20 28.08 1.18
C THR A 432 15.86 26.60 1.04
N ILE A 433 16.68 25.75 1.67
CA ILE A 433 16.66 24.30 1.52
C ILE A 433 16.63 23.62 2.90
N ASP A 434 15.78 22.61 3.01
CA ASP A 434 15.66 21.62 4.08
C ASP A 434 16.75 20.54 3.98
N GLY A 435 16.84 19.69 5.01
CA GLY A 435 17.76 18.56 5.06
C GLY A 435 17.16 17.29 4.44
N MET A 436 17.03 16.24 5.24
CA MET A 436 16.48 14.96 4.80
C MET A 436 15.02 14.82 5.24
N GLY A 437 14.27 13.91 4.65
CA GLY A 437 12.91 13.67 5.11
C GLY A 437 12.33 12.33 4.69
N MET A 438 11.22 11.99 5.33
CA MET A 438 10.40 10.81 5.06
C MET A 438 8.98 11.21 4.63
N GLN A 439 8.82 12.34 3.95
CA GLN A 439 7.50 12.90 3.63
C GLN A 439 6.61 11.85 2.95
N GLY A 440 5.39 11.65 3.46
CA GLY A 440 4.41 10.73 2.88
C GLY A 440 4.82 9.25 2.84
N SER A 441 5.97 8.91 3.44
CA SER A 441 6.59 7.59 3.27
C SER A 441 6.07 6.60 4.30
N ASN A 442 6.01 5.31 3.95
CA ASN A 442 5.50 4.27 4.83
C ASN A 442 6.56 3.18 5.08
N PHE A 443 6.64 2.63 6.30
CA PHE A 443 7.62 1.58 6.63
C PHE A 443 9.04 1.96 6.22
N ALA A 444 9.52 3.06 6.78
CA ALA A 444 10.83 3.62 6.47
C ALA A 444 11.68 3.80 7.73
N ILE A 445 12.99 3.59 7.60
CA ILE A 445 13.94 3.75 8.69
C ILE A 445 15.18 4.52 8.25
N PHE A 446 15.49 5.60 8.98
CA PHE A 446 16.75 6.32 8.90
C PHE A 446 17.54 6.02 10.17
N ASP A 447 18.73 5.45 10.00
CA ASP A 447 19.63 5.11 11.11
C ASP A 447 21.04 5.64 10.86
N ARG A 448 21.61 6.32 11.86
CA ARG A 448 22.98 6.88 11.80
C ARG A 448 23.21 7.85 10.64
N CYS A 449 22.16 8.47 10.15
CA CYS A 449 22.24 9.60 9.25
C CYS A 449 22.56 10.88 10.03
N SER A 450 23.09 11.88 9.33
CA SER A 450 23.31 13.18 9.93
C SER A 450 22.94 14.32 9.01
N MET A 451 22.22 15.29 9.56
CA MET A 451 21.77 16.50 8.88
C MET A 451 22.31 17.72 9.61
N GLY A 452 22.70 18.73 8.84
CA GLY A 452 23.25 19.99 9.34
C GLY A 452 23.42 20.98 8.21
N TRP A 453 23.73 22.23 8.56
CA TRP A 453 23.89 23.33 7.62
C TRP A 453 22.69 23.53 6.67
N THR A 454 21.49 23.30 7.20
CA THR A 454 20.21 23.54 6.51
C THR A 454 19.74 24.97 6.75
N ILE A 455 19.00 25.56 5.81
CA ILE A 455 18.48 26.93 5.93
C ILE A 455 17.01 26.93 6.36
N ASP A 456 16.25 25.91 5.98
CA ASP A 456 14.91 25.65 6.52
C ASP A 456 14.98 24.56 7.63
N GLU A 457 14.18 23.50 7.56
CA GLU A 457 14.15 22.41 8.53
C GLU A 457 15.15 21.27 8.20
N ALA A 458 15.87 20.75 9.18
CA ALA A 458 16.84 19.68 8.94
C ALA A 458 16.23 18.29 8.72
N PHE A 459 15.07 18.02 9.33
CA PHE A 459 14.32 16.79 9.12
C PHE A 459 12.80 17.00 9.05
N SER A 460 12.14 16.28 8.14
CA SER A 460 10.68 16.32 7.99
C SER A 460 10.10 14.92 7.76
N SER A 461 9.11 14.52 8.56
CA SER A 461 8.35 13.28 8.35
C SER A 461 6.84 13.49 8.31
N ARG A 462 6.40 14.67 7.85
CA ARG A 462 4.98 14.97 7.69
C ARG A 462 4.30 13.94 6.79
N SER A 463 3.09 13.53 7.17
CA SER A 463 2.26 12.54 6.47
C SER A 463 2.92 11.16 6.29
N ALA A 464 4.03 10.86 6.97
CA ALA A 464 4.63 9.54 6.96
C ALA A 464 3.78 8.54 7.77
N SER A 465 4.04 7.24 7.62
CA SER A 465 3.37 6.15 8.33
C SER A 465 4.38 5.07 8.75
N ASN A 466 4.28 4.53 9.97
CA ASN A 466 5.10 3.41 10.44
C ASN A 466 6.62 3.61 10.24
N ILE A 467 7.17 4.69 10.81
CA ILE A 467 8.58 5.07 10.56
C ILE A 467 9.47 4.99 11.79
N THR A 468 10.78 5.00 11.56
CA THR A 468 11.79 5.15 12.62
C THR A 468 12.92 6.09 12.22
N PHE A 469 13.21 7.01 13.12
CA PHE A 469 14.37 7.89 13.08
C PHE A 469 15.24 7.60 14.31
N GLN A 470 16.27 6.77 14.14
CA GLN A 470 17.10 6.30 15.24
C GLN A 470 18.59 6.61 15.11
N ARG A 471 19.26 6.94 16.23
CA ARG A 471 20.72 7.13 16.27
C ARG A 471 21.25 8.14 15.24
N ASN A 472 20.42 9.09 14.85
CA ASN A 472 20.78 10.14 13.90
C ASN A 472 21.28 11.38 14.63
N MET A 473 21.92 12.28 13.89
CA MET A 473 22.37 13.56 14.39
C MET A 473 21.81 14.71 13.55
N ILE A 474 21.07 15.60 14.18
CA ILE A 474 20.71 16.91 13.64
C ILE A 474 21.58 17.93 14.37
N SER A 475 22.50 18.59 13.68
CA SER A 475 23.41 19.53 14.32
C SER A 475 23.75 20.70 13.40
N GLU A 476 23.80 21.89 13.98
CA GLU A 476 24.14 23.14 13.30
C GLU A 476 23.29 23.46 12.06
N PRO A 477 21.94 23.43 12.11
CA PRO A 477 21.16 24.19 11.12
C PRO A 477 21.66 25.65 11.08
N LEU A 478 21.78 26.24 9.88
CA LEU A 478 22.26 27.60 9.74
C LEU A 478 21.20 28.58 10.26
N ASN A 479 21.52 29.32 11.32
CA ASN A 479 20.50 30.10 12.03
C ASN A 479 20.12 31.39 11.30
N VAL A 480 21.09 32.27 11.04
CA VAL A 480 20.87 33.55 10.34
C VAL A 480 21.44 33.46 8.93
N ALA A 481 20.69 32.81 8.03
CA ALA A 481 21.20 32.39 6.72
C ALA A 481 20.35 32.85 5.52
N GLY A 482 19.49 33.85 5.71
CA GLY A 482 18.71 34.45 4.60
C GLY A 482 17.55 33.59 4.12
N HIS A 483 16.71 33.09 5.05
CA HIS A 483 15.52 32.32 4.70
C HIS A 483 14.52 33.18 3.89
N LYS A 484 14.10 32.71 2.71
CA LYS A 484 13.32 33.48 1.72
C LYS A 484 11.98 34.03 2.21
N ASN A 485 11.35 33.38 3.19
CA ASN A 485 10.05 33.77 3.74
C ASN A 485 10.15 34.77 4.92
N TYR A 486 11.36 35.15 5.35
CA TYR A 486 11.55 36.01 6.52
C TYR A 486 12.48 37.19 6.20
N PRO A 487 12.38 38.30 6.95
CA PRO A 487 13.30 39.42 6.82
C PRO A 487 14.76 38.99 7.00
N ALA A 488 15.68 39.71 6.36
CA ALA A 488 17.12 39.50 6.56
C ALA A 488 17.49 39.62 8.04
N GLY A 489 18.39 38.76 8.53
CA GLY A 489 18.76 38.72 9.94
C GLY A 489 17.86 37.82 10.82
N THR A 490 16.75 37.30 10.29
CA THR A 490 15.88 36.38 11.05
C THR A 490 16.58 35.04 11.31
N ALA A 491 16.57 34.62 12.58
CA ALA A 491 17.00 33.31 13.04
C ALA A 491 15.95 32.23 12.64
N HIS A 492 16.37 31.21 11.88
CA HIS A 492 15.52 30.12 11.40
C HIS A 492 16.28 28.77 11.35
N GLY A 493 17.23 28.54 12.24
CA GLY A 493 17.97 27.27 12.29
C GLY A 493 17.14 26.12 12.87
N PHE A 494 16.14 25.61 12.17
CA PHE A 494 15.18 24.64 12.74
C PHE A 494 15.62 23.18 12.59
N ALA A 495 15.42 22.39 13.66
CA ALA A 495 15.77 20.98 13.69
C ALA A 495 14.76 20.14 12.89
N ALA A 496 13.54 19.93 13.38
CA ALA A 496 12.67 18.94 12.76
C ALA A 496 11.18 19.06 13.02
N SER A 497 10.39 18.70 12.01
CA SER A 497 8.95 18.48 12.12
C SER A 497 8.61 17.01 11.93
N ILE A 498 8.16 16.38 13.01
CA ILE A 498 7.96 14.94 13.08
C ILE A 498 6.48 14.57 13.03
N GLY A 499 6.16 13.69 12.09
CA GLY A 499 4.91 12.95 11.99
C GLY A 499 5.22 11.46 11.76
N GLY A 500 4.20 10.67 11.43
CA GLY A 500 4.45 9.26 11.16
C GLY A 500 3.27 8.33 11.28
N GLU A 501 2.04 8.82 11.50
CA GLU A 501 0.86 8.07 11.99
C GLU A 501 1.15 7.23 13.24
N VAL A 502 2.08 6.28 13.14
CA VAL A 502 2.86 5.72 14.24
C VAL A 502 4.37 5.86 13.93
N GLY A 503 5.11 6.66 14.71
CA GLY A 503 6.53 6.96 14.45
C GLY A 503 7.42 6.88 15.69
N SER A 504 8.61 6.27 15.57
CA SER A 504 9.61 6.20 16.64
C SER A 504 10.80 7.13 16.37
N PHE A 505 11.15 7.97 17.34
CA PHE A 505 12.24 8.94 17.30
C PHE A 505 13.12 8.74 18.53
N HIS A 506 14.23 8.01 18.40
CA HIS A 506 15.02 7.64 19.57
C HIS A 506 16.53 7.61 19.38
N HIS A 507 17.27 7.85 20.47
CA HIS A 507 18.74 7.83 20.49
C HIS A 507 19.37 8.86 19.55
N ASN A 508 18.65 9.94 19.22
CA ASN A 508 19.16 10.98 18.34
C ASN A 508 19.85 12.09 19.15
N LEU A 509 20.83 12.73 18.53
CA LEU A 509 21.39 13.99 19.00
C LEU A 509 20.79 15.15 18.19
N ILE A 510 20.21 16.12 18.88
CA ILE A 510 19.77 17.40 18.32
C ILE A 510 20.59 18.49 19.00
N ALA A 511 21.40 19.21 18.23
CA ALA A 511 22.30 20.23 18.78
C ALA A 511 22.29 21.52 17.97
N HIS A 512 22.38 22.66 18.66
CA HIS A 512 22.58 23.98 18.02
C HIS A 512 21.44 24.41 17.10
N ALA A 513 20.22 23.92 17.35
CA ALA A 513 19.03 24.33 16.63
C ALA A 513 18.33 25.49 17.34
N GLU A 514 17.90 26.51 16.60
CA GLU A 514 17.11 27.63 17.11
C GLU A 514 15.73 27.17 17.63
N GLY A 515 15.15 26.15 17.00
CA GLY A 515 13.87 25.61 17.42
C GLY A 515 13.48 24.29 16.76
N ARG A 516 12.28 23.78 17.12
CA ARG A 516 11.68 22.54 16.62
C ARG A 516 12.47 21.28 16.98
N SER A 517 12.79 21.11 18.26
CA SER A 517 13.61 20.00 18.77
C SER A 517 12.83 19.09 19.74
N TRP A 518 11.59 18.68 19.49
CA TRP A 518 10.92 18.41 18.22
C TRP A 518 9.64 19.24 18.01
N SER A 519 9.38 19.67 16.77
CA SER A 519 8.03 20.10 16.39
C SER A 519 7.16 18.89 16.07
N MET A 520 6.09 18.68 16.85
CA MET A 520 5.08 17.66 16.55
C MET A 520 4.20 18.14 15.40
N ALA A 521 4.38 17.51 14.24
CA ALA A 521 3.67 17.80 13.00
C ALA A 521 2.81 16.60 12.58
N GLY A 522 2.20 15.93 13.57
CA GLY A 522 1.09 15.01 13.33
C GLY A 522 0.01 15.74 12.52
N GLY A 523 -0.48 15.08 11.47
CA GLY A 523 -1.50 15.65 10.62
C GLY A 523 -2.85 15.73 11.35
N VAL A 524 -3.89 16.06 10.59
CA VAL A 524 -5.26 15.69 10.98
C VAL A 524 -5.71 14.54 10.11
N ASP A 525 -6.50 13.63 10.67
CA ASP A 525 -7.12 12.56 9.90
C ASP A 525 -8.20 13.14 8.96
N SER A 526 -8.85 12.28 8.18
CA SER A 526 -9.90 12.72 7.25
C SER A 526 -11.17 13.24 7.94
N ASN A 527 -11.27 13.13 9.28
CA ASN A 527 -12.33 13.67 10.11
C ASN A 527 -11.88 14.93 10.88
N ALA A 528 -10.74 15.52 10.51
CA ALA A 528 -10.15 16.69 11.16
C ALA A 528 -9.74 16.46 12.64
N ALA A 529 -9.59 15.22 13.10
CA ALA A 529 -9.02 14.91 14.41
C ALA A 529 -7.49 14.86 14.32
N PHE A 530 -6.77 15.24 15.38
CA PHE A 530 -5.31 15.09 15.41
C PHE A 530 -4.91 13.63 15.16
N SER A 531 -4.04 13.41 14.19
CA SER A 531 -3.53 12.10 13.81
C SER A 531 -2.04 12.00 14.09
N GLY A 532 -1.63 10.91 14.72
CA GLY A 532 -0.23 10.65 15.07
C GLY A 532 -0.03 10.07 16.47
N LYS A 533 0.74 8.99 16.55
CA LYS A 533 1.21 8.31 17.74
C LYS A 533 2.74 8.33 17.69
N LEU A 534 3.36 9.16 18.50
CA LEU A 534 4.82 9.36 18.47
C LEU A 534 5.47 8.72 19.70
N ASP A 535 6.42 7.81 19.47
CA ASP A 535 7.33 7.26 20.48
C ASP A 535 8.64 8.07 20.44
N ILE A 536 8.81 8.98 21.40
CA ILE A 536 9.99 9.87 21.48
C ILE A 536 10.74 9.54 22.77
N ARG A 537 11.90 8.89 22.66
CA ARG A 537 12.67 8.42 23.84
C ARG A 537 14.17 8.48 23.64
N ASN A 538 14.93 8.64 24.72
CA ASN A 538 16.40 8.60 24.72
C ASN A 538 17.06 9.58 23.72
N ASN A 539 16.46 10.74 23.44
CA ASN A 539 17.10 11.76 22.61
C ASN A 539 17.88 12.74 23.49
N VAL A 540 18.98 13.28 22.96
CA VAL A 540 19.73 14.38 23.58
C VAL A 540 19.43 15.64 22.80
N VAL A 541 18.92 16.67 23.48
CA VAL A 541 18.70 18.01 22.92
C VAL A 541 19.65 18.96 23.64
N TYR A 542 20.53 19.61 22.89
CA TYR A 542 21.63 20.41 23.44
C TYR A 542 21.76 21.78 22.76
N ASN A 543 22.02 22.82 23.57
CA ASN A 543 22.26 24.19 23.12
C ASN A 543 21.21 24.66 22.08
N PHE A 544 19.93 24.55 22.46
CA PHE A 544 18.82 24.99 21.63
C PHE A 544 18.47 26.46 21.94
N GLY A 545 17.84 27.13 20.97
CA GLY A 545 17.35 28.49 21.12
C GLY A 545 16.04 28.54 21.91
N THR A 546 14.95 28.90 21.23
CA THR A 546 13.70 29.29 21.90
C THR A 546 12.68 28.16 22.07
N ARG A 547 12.76 27.06 21.30
CA ARG A 547 11.73 26.00 21.30
C ARG A 547 12.29 24.58 21.23
N VAL A 548 11.95 23.77 22.24
CA VAL A 548 12.04 22.30 22.18
C VAL A 548 10.77 21.80 21.52
#